data_AF-A0A7V6TKI4-F1
#
_entry.id   AF-A0A7V6TKI4-F1
#
_cell.length_a   1.000
_cell.length_b   1.000
_cell.length_c   1.000
_cell.angle_alpha   90.00
_cell.angle_beta   90.00
_cell.angle_gamma   90.00
#
_symmetry.space_group_name_H-M   'P 1'
#
loop_
_entity.id
_entity.type
_entity.pdbx_description
1 polymer ?
#
loop_
_entity_poly.entity_id
_entity_poly.type
_entity_poly.pdbx_seq_one_letter_code
_entity_poly.pdbx_strand_id
1 'polypeptide(L)'
;MARVFTRMGDGSASWLSEAEICQDLEEGMLDAADRGRIPELTDDEMERLYQIISNPQKTVSIERGNEVVATFDAGTLKLPVRAGIPVGRMTTVLMHERVLCSDTMEIGNTDYIMNNIF
;
A
#
# COMPACT_ATOMS: atom_id res chain seq x y z
N MET A 1 10.64 24.53 9.34
CA MET A 1 10.31 23.53 8.30
C MET A 1 9.05 22.81 8.74
N ALA A 2 8.08 22.65 7.84
CA ALA A 2 6.86 21.90 8.14
C ALA A 2 7.21 20.41 8.23
N ARG A 3 6.64 19.71 9.22
CA ARG A 3 6.73 18.24 9.31
C ARG A 3 5.50 17.65 8.67
N VAL A 4 5.67 16.53 7.98
CA VAL A 4 4.59 15.77 7.34
C VAL A 4 4.17 14.64 8.27
N PHE A 5 2.86 14.52 8.48
CA PHE A 5 2.28 13.43 9.24
C PHE A 5 2.26 12.17 8.38
N THR A 6 2.83 11.08 8.88
CA THR A 6 2.76 9.77 8.22
C THR A 6 2.40 8.67 9.23
N ARG A 7 2.11 7.47 8.72
CA ARG A 7 1.92 6.28 9.53
C ARG A 7 2.83 5.16 9.07
N MET A 8 3.37 4.44 10.03
CA MET A 8 4.22 3.28 9.78
C MET A 8 3.35 2.05 9.43
N GLY A 9 3.98 0.97 8.97
CA GLY A 9 3.28 -0.27 8.59
C GLY A 9 2.50 -0.95 9.73
N ASP A 10 2.81 -0.62 10.98
CA ASP A 10 2.08 -1.08 12.17
C ASP A 10 0.91 -0.15 12.57
N GLY A 11 0.71 0.95 11.83
CA GLY A 11 -0.32 1.96 12.08
C GLY A 11 0.08 3.05 13.08
N SER A 12 1.28 3.00 13.66
CA SER A 12 1.79 4.05 14.54
C SER A 12 1.99 5.36 13.77
N ALA A 13 1.75 6.49 14.43
CA ALA A 13 1.88 7.82 13.82
C ALA A 13 3.27 8.41 14.03
N SER A 14 3.83 9.01 12.99
CA SER A 14 5.12 9.70 13.04
C SER A 14 5.06 11.03 12.27
N TRP A 15 6.02 11.91 12.56
CA TRP A 15 6.17 13.20 11.92
C TRP A 15 7.58 13.32 11.34
N LEU A 16 7.69 13.31 10.02
CA LEU A 16 8.95 13.35 9.30
C LEU A 16 9.19 14.74 8.71
N SER A 17 10.45 15.12 8.61
CA SER A 17 10.90 16.24 7.80
C SER A 17 10.95 15.86 6.32
N GLU A 18 10.98 16.87 5.47
CA GLU A 18 11.18 16.70 4.02
C GLU A 18 12.43 15.87 3.69
N ALA A 19 13.56 16.16 4.33
CA ALA A 19 14.81 15.43 4.12
C ALA A 19 14.70 13.94 4.50
N GLU A 20 14.01 13.62 5.61
CA GLU A 20 13.77 12.23 6.02
C GLU A 20 12.88 11.50 5.00
N ILE A 21 11.88 12.16 4.41
CA ILE A 21 10.99 11.56 3.40
C ILE A 21 11.73 11.34 2.08
N CYS A 22 12.50 12.33 1.61
CA CYS A 22 13.23 12.20 0.35
C CYS A 22 14.27 11.08 0.43
N GLN A 23 14.95 10.94 1.58
CA GLN A 23 15.88 9.85 1.81
C GLN A 23 15.18 8.48 1.77
N ASP A 24 14.05 8.33 2.48
CA ASP A 24 13.28 7.07 2.50
C ASP A 24 12.77 6.68 1.10
N LEU A 25 12.36 7.68 0.31
CA LEU A 25 11.96 7.51 -1.09
C LEU A 25 13.12 7.01 -1.97
N GLU A 26 14.29 7.65 -1.89
CA GLU A 26 15.47 7.23 -2.67
C GLU A 26 15.92 5.82 -2.31
N GLU A 27 16.03 5.51 -1.01
CA GLU A 27 16.43 4.19 -0.53
C GLU A 27 15.45 3.10 -0.99
N GLY A 28 14.14 3.37 -0.88
CA GLY A 28 13.10 2.45 -1.33
C GLY A 28 13.07 2.26 -2.85
N MET A 29 13.27 3.34 -3.63
CA MET A 29 13.33 3.29 -5.09
C MET A 29 14.51 2.45 -5.57
N LEU A 30 15.69 2.66 -5.00
CA LEU A 30 16.91 1.91 -5.36
C LEU A 30 16.77 0.41 -5.05
N ASP A 31 16.23 0.06 -3.87
CA ASP A 31 15.98 -1.35 -3.50
C ASP A 31 14.95 -2.01 -4.46
N ALA A 32 13.88 -1.29 -4.81
CA ALA A 32 12.88 -1.79 -5.75
C ALA A 32 13.43 -1.97 -7.17
N ALA A 33 14.23 -1.01 -7.66
CA ALA A 33 14.85 -1.07 -8.97
C ALA A 33 15.83 -2.25 -9.09
N ASP A 34 16.70 -2.47 -8.09
CA ASP A 34 17.63 -3.59 -8.08
C ASP A 34 16.92 -4.95 -8.03
N ARG A 35 15.92 -5.11 -7.16
CA ARG A 35 15.15 -6.36 -7.05
C ARG A 35 14.31 -6.64 -8.29
N GLY A 36 13.67 -5.60 -8.82
CA GLY A 36 12.84 -5.68 -10.01
C GLY A 36 13.63 -5.84 -11.31
N ARG A 37 14.93 -5.52 -11.30
CA ARG A 37 15.78 -5.43 -12.50
C ARG A 37 15.18 -4.47 -13.54
N ILE A 38 14.67 -3.35 -13.05
CA ILE A 38 14.04 -2.30 -13.85
C ILE A 38 14.82 -0.98 -13.70
N PRO A 39 14.67 -0.03 -14.63
CA PRO A 39 15.29 1.28 -14.50
C PRO A 39 14.86 2.00 -13.21
N GLU A 40 15.77 2.79 -12.66
CA GLU A 40 15.48 3.76 -11.61
C GLU A 40 14.47 4.79 -12.10
N LEU A 41 13.73 5.39 -11.16
CA LEU A 41 12.84 6.50 -11.46
C LEU A 41 13.65 7.76 -11.77
N THR A 42 13.12 8.57 -12.67
CA THR A 42 13.66 9.90 -12.98
C THR A 42 13.42 10.89 -11.84
N ASP A 43 14.18 11.98 -11.81
CA ASP A 43 14.02 13.06 -10.82
C ASP A 43 12.58 13.60 -10.80
N ASP A 44 11.94 13.76 -11.97
CA ASP A 44 10.56 14.24 -12.09
C ASP A 44 9.55 13.24 -11.47
N GLU A 45 9.79 11.94 -11.64
CA GLU A 45 8.96 10.88 -11.04
C GLU A 45 9.13 10.83 -9.52
N MET A 46 10.36 11.01 -9.03
CA MET A 46 10.67 11.11 -7.61
C MET A 46 10.02 12.34 -6.96
N GLU A 47 10.09 13.50 -7.62
CA GLU A 47 9.42 14.71 -7.15
C GLU A 47 7.90 14.53 -7.11
N ARG A 48 7.32 13.87 -8.12
CA ARG A 48 5.88 13.54 -8.13
C ARG A 48 5.49 12.63 -6.96
N LEU A 49 6.30 11.61 -6.65
CA LEU A 49 6.06 10.74 -5.48
C LEU A 49 6.12 11.53 -4.17
N TYR A 50 7.11 12.43 -4.02
CA TYR A 50 7.19 13.31 -2.86
C TYR A 50 5.94 14.18 -2.71
N GLN A 51 5.43 14.78 -3.79
CA GLN A 51 4.21 15.57 -3.75
C GLN A 51 2.98 14.75 -3.33
N ILE A 52 2.90 13.47 -3.71
CA ILE A 52 1.82 12.58 -3.30
C ILE A 52 1.91 12.28 -1.80
N ILE A 53 3.09 11.92 -1.30
CA ILE A 53 3.30 11.53 0.11
C ILE A 53 3.15 12.72 1.06
N SER A 54 3.63 13.89 0.66
CA SER A 54 3.55 15.12 1.46
C SER A 54 2.20 15.82 1.38
N ASN A 55 1.26 15.30 0.57
CA ASN A 55 -0.05 15.92 0.39
C ASN A 55 -0.86 15.91 1.72
N PRO A 56 -1.36 17.06 2.20
CA PRO A 56 -2.14 17.11 3.44
C PRO A 56 -3.52 16.45 3.33
N GLN A 57 -3.98 16.08 2.12
CA GLN A 57 -5.27 15.44 1.89
C GLN A 57 -5.24 13.97 2.33
N LYS A 58 -6.22 13.57 3.14
CA LYS A 58 -6.37 12.20 3.66
C LYS A 58 -6.68 11.16 2.57
N THR A 59 -7.26 11.58 1.46
CA THR A 59 -7.57 10.73 0.32
C THR A 59 -7.21 11.49 -0.94
N VAL A 60 -6.34 10.90 -1.76
CA VAL A 60 -5.91 11.43 -3.05
C VAL A 60 -6.33 10.45 -4.14
N SER A 61 -6.68 10.98 -5.31
CA SER A 61 -7.00 10.21 -6.51
C SER A 61 -6.15 10.73 -7.66
N ILE A 62 -6.08 9.96 -8.71
CA ILE A 62 -5.35 10.24 -9.94
C ILE A 62 -6.32 10.51 -11.08
N GLU A 63 -5.79 11.10 -12.15
CA GLU A 63 -6.53 11.26 -13.40
C GLU A 63 -6.81 9.90 -14.05
N ARG A 64 -7.97 9.80 -14.71
CA ARG A 64 -8.36 8.57 -15.42
C ARG A 64 -7.36 8.23 -16.52
N GLY A 65 -6.93 6.99 -16.59
CA GLY A 65 -5.91 6.49 -17.51
C GLY A 65 -4.51 6.40 -16.90
N ASN A 66 -4.30 6.97 -15.71
CA ASN A 66 -3.04 6.90 -14.99
C ASN A 66 -3.10 5.90 -13.82
N GLU A 67 -4.08 4.99 -13.82
CA GLU A 67 -4.28 4.00 -12.76
C GLU A 67 -3.19 2.94 -12.75
N VAL A 68 -2.74 2.59 -11.54
CA VAL A 68 -1.81 1.48 -11.29
C VAL A 68 -2.64 0.27 -10.89
N VAL A 69 -2.26 -0.91 -11.39
CA VAL A 69 -2.88 -2.17 -10.99
C VAL A 69 -2.64 -2.41 -9.50
N ALA A 70 -3.70 -2.35 -8.70
CA ALA A 70 -3.66 -2.57 -7.27
C ALA A 70 -3.96 -4.04 -6.94
N THR A 71 -2.94 -4.76 -6.44
CA THR A 71 -3.07 -6.14 -5.99
C THR A 71 -2.92 -6.27 -4.48
N PHE A 72 -3.74 -7.13 -3.86
CA PHE A 72 -3.75 -7.32 -2.41
C PHE A 72 -3.50 -8.79 -2.02
N ASP A 73 -2.47 -9.02 -1.21
CA ASP A 73 -2.24 -10.29 -0.53
C ASP A 73 -3.30 -10.54 0.55
N ALA A 74 -3.79 -11.77 0.67
CA ALA A 74 -4.75 -12.15 1.69
C ALA A 74 -5.92 -11.16 1.88
N GLY A 75 -6.51 -10.64 0.79
CA GLY A 75 -7.51 -9.57 0.85
C GLY A 75 -8.71 -9.93 1.73
N THR A 76 -9.14 -11.20 1.70
CA THR A 76 -10.22 -11.73 2.54
C THR A 76 -9.92 -11.74 4.05
N LEU A 77 -8.67 -11.52 4.46
CA LEU A 77 -8.26 -11.46 5.86
C LEU A 77 -8.07 -10.02 6.35
N LYS A 78 -7.97 -9.03 5.44
CA LYS A 78 -7.69 -7.63 5.81
C LYS A 78 -8.77 -7.03 6.70
N LEU A 79 -10.02 -7.08 6.25
CA LEU A 79 -11.14 -6.53 7.00
C LEU A 79 -11.53 -7.38 8.22
N PRO A 80 -11.81 -8.70 8.08
CA PRO A 80 -12.30 -9.47 9.21
C PRO A 80 -11.25 -9.87 10.24
N VAL A 81 -10.02 -10.21 9.82
CA VAL A 81 -9.00 -10.72 10.74
C VAL A 81 -8.08 -9.59 11.20
N ARG A 82 -7.51 -8.82 10.27
CA ARG A 82 -6.52 -7.78 10.61
C ARG A 82 -7.17 -6.51 11.19
N ALA A 83 -8.33 -6.11 10.67
CA ALA A 83 -9.06 -4.92 11.14
C ALA A 83 -10.22 -5.22 12.11
N GLY A 84 -10.54 -6.50 12.35
CA GLY A 84 -11.59 -6.92 13.28
C GLY A 84 -13.02 -6.51 12.88
N ILE A 85 -13.25 -6.22 11.60
CA ILE A 85 -14.55 -5.79 11.08
C ILE A 85 -15.41 -7.05 10.83
N PRO A 86 -16.61 -7.20 11.42
CA PRO A 86 -17.41 -8.41 11.30
C PRO A 86 -18.08 -8.53 9.91
N VAL A 87 -17.29 -8.81 8.88
CA VAL A 87 -17.73 -8.97 7.48
C VAL A 87 -17.40 -10.35 6.96
N GLY A 88 -18.31 -10.91 6.17
CA GLY A 88 -18.10 -12.18 5.49
C GLY A 88 -17.10 -12.08 4.35
N ARG A 89 -16.61 -13.23 3.90
CA ARG A 89 -15.64 -13.32 2.79
C ARG A 89 -16.16 -12.70 1.49
N MET A 90 -17.38 -13.04 1.07
CA MET A 90 -17.97 -12.50 -0.15
C MET A 90 -18.15 -10.98 -0.09
N THR A 91 -18.60 -10.47 1.06
CA THR A 91 -18.69 -9.02 1.28
C THR A 91 -17.33 -8.36 1.23
N THR A 92 -16.28 -9.01 1.75
CA THR A 92 -14.90 -8.51 1.68
C THR A 92 -14.40 -8.44 0.24
N VAL A 93 -14.69 -9.45 -0.59
CA VAL A 93 -14.35 -9.43 -2.03
C VAL A 93 -15.05 -8.25 -2.73
N LEU A 94 -16.35 -8.07 -2.50
CA LEU A 94 -17.10 -6.95 -3.07
C LEU A 94 -16.61 -5.59 -2.56
N MET A 95 -16.19 -5.49 -1.30
CA MET A 95 -15.60 -4.27 -0.76
C MET A 95 -14.26 -3.95 -1.44
N HIS A 96 -13.41 -4.96 -1.66
CA HIS A 96 -12.17 -4.78 -2.41
C HIS A 96 -12.42 -4.29 -3.84
N GLU A 97 -13.34 -4.94 -4.57
CA GLU A 97 -13.68 -4.55 -5.94
C GLU A 97 -14.34 -3.16 -6.02
N ARG A 98 -15.33 -2.89 -5.15
CA ARG A 98 -16.26 -1.75 -5.31
C ARG A 98 -15.91 -0.52 -4.48
N VAL A 99 -15.23 -0.71 -3.35
CA VAL A 99 -14.93 0.36 -2.39
C VAL A 99 -13.45 0.71 -2.41
N LEU A 100 -12.58 -0.31 -2.48
CA LEU A 100 -11.14 -0.13 -2.42
C LEU A 100 -10.47 -0.10 -3.80
N CYS A 101 -11.24 -0.26 -4.87
CA CYS A 101 -10.76 -0.26 -6.25
C CYS A 101 -9.59 -1.23 -6.48
N SER A 102 -9.64 -2.41 -5.83
CA SER A 102 -8.64 -3.45 -6.03
C SER A 102 -8.85 -4.14 -7.38
N ASP A 103 -7.83 -4.16 -8.24
CA ASP A 103 -7.87 -4.88 -9.52
C ASP A 103 -7.81 -6.39 -9.30
N THR A 104 -6.99 -6.83 -8.35
CA THR A 104 -6.85 -8.24 -7.99
C THR A 104 -6.65 -8.42 -6.49
N MET A 105 -7.05 -9.59 -5.97
CA MET A 105 -6.76 -9.96 -4.59
C MET A 105 -6.68 -11.47 -4.44
N GLU A 106 -5.85 -11.91 -3.51
CA GLU A 106 -5.82 -13.31 -3.08
C GLU A 106 -7.02 -13.61 -2.16
N ILE A 107 -7.68 -14.74 -2.40
CA ILE A 107 -8.69 -15.30 -1.49
C ILE A 107 -7.98 -16.23 -0.50
N GLY A 108 -7.64 -15.69 0.67
CA GLY A 108 -7.04 -16.43 1.77
C GLY A 108 -8.07 -17.03 2.74
N ASN A 109 -7.65 -18.06 3.48
CA ASN A 109 -8.38 -18.62 4.61
C ASN A 109 -7.56 -18.48 5.89
N THR A 110 -8.21 -18.21 7.02
CA THR A 110 -7.53 -18.16 8.33
C THR A 110 -7.06 -19.55 8.76
N ASP A 111 -7.82 -20.58 8.39
CA ASP A 111 -7.54 -21.97 8.70
C ASP A 111 -6.59 -22.59 7.66
N TYR A 112 -5.37 -22.08 7.57
CA TYR A 112 -4.29 -22.81 6.90
C TYR A 112 -3.97 -24.07 7.71
N ILE A 113 -4.69 -25.17 7.45
CA ILE A 113 -4.31 -26.49 7.94
C ILE A 113 -3.21 -26.99 7.02
N MET A 114 -1.93 -26.78 7.38
CA MET A 114 -0.89 -27.70 6.92
C MET A 114 -1.18 -29.02 7.64
N ASN A 115 -1.81 -29.97 6.93
CA ASN A 115 -1.79 -31.34 7.40
C ASN A 115 -0.33 -31.73 7.51
N ASN A 116 0.12 -31.89 8.76
CA ASN A 116 1.46 -32.33 9.09
C ASN A 116 1.54 -33.80 8.64
N ILE A 117 1.94 -34.03 7.39
CA ILE A 117 2.28 -35.36 6.88
C ILE A 117 3.71 -35.62 7.35
N PHE A 118 3.83 -36.06 8.60
CA PHE A 118 4.96 -36.85 9.09
C PHE A 118 4.42 -38.18 9.59
#